data_AF-A0AAE2EL86-F1
#
_entry.id   AF-A0AAE2EL86-F1
#
_cell.length_a   1.000
_cell.length_b   1.000
_cell.length_c   1.000
_cell.angle_alpha   90.00
_cell.angle_beta   90.00
_cell.angle_gamma   90.00
#
_symmetry.space_group_name_H-M   'P 1'
#
loop_
_entity.id
_entity.type
_entity.pdbx_description
1 polymer ?
#
loop_
_entity_poly.entity_id
_entity_poly.type
_entity_poly.pdbx_seq_one_letter_code
_entity_poly.pdbx_strand_id
1 'polypeptide(L)'
;MKITNGSKTIDVTEKAYRVVYAPFGFKRVEDTGEAVQEAAVPVDLFDMTKEQLNKVNKSDIIAFLEQQGFEFDSSAKKEDLIKVVLGEE
;
A
#
# COMPACT_ATOMS: atom_id res chain seq x y z
N MET A 1 15.05 -3.87 18.34
CA MET A 1 14.57 -3.38 17.04
C MET A 1 13.52 -4.36 16.58
N LYS A 2 12.28 -3.90 16.36
CA LYS A 2 11.17 -4.80 16.02
C LYS A 2 11.18 -5.09 14.52
N ILE A 3 10.99 -6.36 14.15
CA ILE A 3 10.89 -6.81 12.77
C ILE A 3 9.67 -7.71 12.62
N THR A 4 9.07 -7.75 11.44
CA THR A 4 7.89 -8.57 11.15
C THR A 4 8.02 -9.26 9.81
N ASN A 5 7.49 -10.47 9.71
CA ASN A 5 7.31 -11.18 8.44
C ASN A 5 5.82 -11.30 8.07
N GLY A 6 5.00 -10.34 8.50
CA GLY A 6 3.54 -10.35 8.27
C GLY A 6 2.76 -11.25 9.22
N SER A 7 3.34 -12.37 9.69
CA SER A 7 2.65 -13.27 10.63
C SER A 7 2.99 -13.05 12.10
N LYS A 8 4.22 -12.63 12.40
CA LYS A 8 4.70 -12.40 13.77
C LYS A 8 5.72 -11.27 13.80
N THR A 9 5.62 -10.46 14.86
CA THR A 9 6.58 -9.41 15.18
C THR A 9 7.51 -9.90 16.28
N ILE A 10 8.82 -9.74 16.07
CA ILE A 10 9.86 -10.14 17.03
C ILE A 10 10.85 -8.99 17.23
N ASP A 11 11.39 -8.82 18.44
CA ASP A 11 12.45 -7.85 18.69
C ASP A 11 13.81 -8.53 18.51
N VAL A 12 14.64 -7.95 17.65
CA VAL A 12 15.98 -8.44 17.34
C VAL A 12 16.99 -7.29 17.36
N THR A 13 18.27 -7.66 17.34
CA THR A 13 19.37 -6.70 17.15
C THR A 13 19.62 -6.43 15.67
N GLU A 14 20.16 -5.26 15.33
CA GLU A 14 20.41 -4.85 13.94
C GLU A 14 21.29 -5.86 13.17
N LYS A 15 22.30 -6.43 13.83
CA LYS A 15 23.17 -7.44 13.26
C LYS A 15 22.41 -8.74 12.93
N ALA A 16 21.51 -9.16 13.81
CA ALA A 16 20.67 -10.33 13.57
C ALA A 16 19.68 -10.07 12.42
N TYR A 17 19.08 -8.88 12.37
CA TYR A 17 18.23 -8.48 11.25
C TYR A 17 18.96 -8.59 9.91
N ARG A 18 20.11 -7.93 9.75
CA ARG A 18 20.82 -7.88 8.46
C ARG A 18 21.29 -9.24 7.96
N VAL A 19 21.73 -10.12 8.85
CA VAL A 19 22.36 -11.39 8.46
C VAL A 19 21.34 -12.51 8.31
N VAL A 20 20.34 -12.55 9.19
CA VAL A 20 19.43 -13.70 9.28
C VAL A 20 18.05 -13.35 8.74
N TYR A 21 17.46 -12.24 9.17
CA TYR A 21 16.04 -12.00 8.95
C TYR A 21 15.74 -11.19 7.68
N ALA A 22 16.63 -10.29 7.27
CA ALA A 22 16.52 -9.50 6.04
C ALA A 22 16.47 -10.36 4.76
N PRO A 23 17.34 -11.36 4.56
CA PRO A 23 17.22 -12.26 3.41
C PRO A 23 16.01 -13.20 3.51
N PHE A 24 15.46 -13.40 4.71
CA PHE A 24 14.26 -14.21 4.96
C PHE A 24 12.95 -13.42 4.82
N GLY A 25 13.00 -12.17 4.34
CA GLY A 25 11.81 -11.37 4.04
C GLY A 25 11.21 -10.63 5.24
N PHE A 26 11.87 -10.62 6.39
CA PHE A 26 11.43 -9.80 7.50
C PHE A 26 11.67 -8.33 7.22
N LYS A 27 10.69 -7.49 7.55
CA LYS A 27 10.72 -6.03 7.41
C LYS A 27 10.85 -5.37 8.78
N ARG A 28 11.46 -4.19 8.83
CA ARG A 28 11.59 -3.40 10.06
C ARG A 28 10.21 -2.85 10.44
N VAL A 29 9.86 -2.95 11.72
CA VAL A 29 8.70 -2.30 12.30
C VAL A 29 9.25 -1.14 13.11
N GLU A 30 9.34 0.04 12.48
CA GLU A 30 9.66 1.25 13.21
C GLU A 30 8.41 1.67 14.00
N ASP A 31 8.61 1.85 15.30
CA ASP A 31 7.62 2.30 16.27
C ASP A 31 7.43 3.81 16.04
N THR A 32 6.80 4.16 14.92
CA THR A 32 6.46 5.53 14.54
C THR A 32 5.16 5.45 13.75
N GLY A 33 4.11 6.07 14.28
CA GLY A 33 2.86 6.21 13.55
C GLY A 33 3.12 6.79 12.17
N GLU A 34 2.53 6.15 11.15
CA GLU A 34 2.40 6.68 9.79
C GLU A 34 3.70 7.12 9.10
N ALA A 35 4.40 6.18 8.45
CA ALA A 35 5.09 6.45 7.18
C ALA A 35 5.66 5.14 6.61
N VAL A 36 4.87 4.49 5.77
CA VAL A 36 5.37 3.59 4.73
C VAL A 36 6.10 4.42 3.68
N GLN A 37 7.41 4.51 3.79
CA GLN A 37 8.32 4.79 2.67
C GLN A 37 9.51 3.88 2.98
N GLU A 38 9.74 2.78 2.27
CA GLU A 38 10.66 2.75 1.13
C GLU A 38 10.40 1.48 0.30
N ALA A 39 9.59 1.63 -0.74
CA ALA A 39 9.82 0.98 -2.03
C ALA A 39 9.18 1.92 -3.04
N ALA A 40 9.95 2.34 -4.04
CA ALA A 40 9.46 3.07 -5.19
C ALA A 40 8.55 2.15 -6.04
N VAL A 41 7.38 1.84 -5.51
CA VAL A 41 6.24 1.35 -6.27
C VAL A 41 5.25 2.50 -6.28
N PRO A 42 4.73 2.92 -7.46
CA PRO A 42 3.56 3.78 -7.47
C PRO A 42 2.53 3.11 -6.56
N VAL A 43 1.86 3.87 -5.69
CA VAL A 43 0.80 3.34 -4.84
C VAL A 43 -0.24 2.75 -5.76
N ASP A 44 -0.15 1.44 -5.99
CA ASP A 44 -0.91 0.78 -7.03
C ASP A 44 -2.30 0.54 -6.44
N LEU A 45 -3.19 1.51 -6.67
CA LEU A 45 -4.55 1.44 -6.19
C LEU A 45 -5.28 0.22 -6.80
N PHE A 46 -4.81 -0.37 -7.91
CA PHE A 46 -5.33 -1.65 -8.43
C PHE A 46 -5.08 -2.83 -7.48
N ASP A 47 -3.99 -2.80 -6.70
CA ASP A 47 -3.65 -3.88 -5.76
C ASP A 47 -4.38 -3.72 -4.40
N MET A 48 -5.05 -2.58 -4.20
CA MET A 48 -5.85 -2.33 -3.00
C MET A 48 -7.24 -2.96 -3.10
N THR A 49 -7.71 -3.56 -2.00
CA THR A 49 -9.09 -4.05 -1.94
C THR A 49 -10.10 -2.89 -1.93
N LYS A 50 -11.34 -3.15 -2.35
CA LYS A 50 -12.45 -2.18 -2.30
C LYS A 50 -12.58 -1.47 -0.96
N GLU A 51 -12.37 -2.18 0.15
CA GLU A 51 -12.42 -1.62 1.50
C GLU A 51 -11.27 -0.65 1.80
N GLN A 52 -10.08 -0.94 1.26
CA GLN A 52 -8.92 -0.04 1.35
C GLN A 52 -9.14 1.19 0.47
N LEU A 53 -9.60 1.01 -0.77
CA LEU A 53 -9.95 2.11 -1.66
C LEU A 53 -11.08 2.99 -1.10
N ASN A 54 -12.01 2.41 -0.34
CA ASN A 54 -13.04 3.18 0.34
C ASN A 54 -12.49 4.04 1.51
N LYS A 55 -11.29 3.72 2.02
CA LYS A 55 -10.57 4.58 2.98
C LYS A 55 -9.75 5.67 2.30
N VAL A 56 -9.36 5.50 1.05
CA VAL A 56 -8.61 6.49 0.25
C VAL A 56 -9.54 7.66 -0.13
N ASN A 57 -9.05 8.88 -0.23
CA ASN A 57 -9.89 10.01 -0.66
C ASN A 57 -10.28 9.90 -2.13
N LYS A 58 -11.46 10.44 -2.49
CA LYS A 58 -11.90 10.49 -3.89
C LYS A 58 -10.86 11.17 -4.79
N SER A 59 -10.24 12.26 -4.32
CA SER A 59 -9.22 12.98 -5.09
C SER A 59 -7.97 12.15 -5.37
N ASP A 60 -7.51 11.33 -4.42
CA ASP A 60 -6.37 10.44 -4.62
C ASP A 60 -6.68 9.33 -5.64
N ILE A 61 -7.91 8.80 -5.60
CA ILE A 61 -8.39 7.80 -6.59
C ILE A 61 -8.44 8.40 -7.99
N ILE A 62 -8.94 9.64 -8.12
CA ILE A 62 -8.97 10.38 -9.39
C ILE A 62 -7.55 10.62 -9.89
N ALA A 63 -6.67 11.15 -9.05
CA ALA A 63 -5.29 11.45 -9.44
C ALA A 63 -4.56 10.19 -9.92
N PHE A 64 -4.82 9.04 -9.31
CA PHE A 64 -4.26 7.77 -9.74
C PHE A 64 -4.79 7.32 -11.11
N LEU A 65 -6.11 7.41 -11.32
CA LEU A 65 -6.72 7.09 -12.62
C LEU A 65 -6.20 8.02 -13.73
N GLU A 66 -6.03 9.32 -13.47
CA GLU A 66 -5.43 10.28 -14.41
C GLU A 66 -3.97 9.93 -14.70
N GLN A 67 -3.19 9.60 -13.67
CA GLN A 67 -1.77 9.25 -13.81
C GLN A 67 -1.58 7.96 -14.64
N GLN A 68 -2.50 7.01 -14.52
CA GLN A 68 -2.52 5.78 -15.32
C GLN A 68 -3.11 5.99 -16.73
N GLY A 69 -3.67 7.16 -17.02
CA GLY A 69 -4.31 7.45 -18.30
C GLY A 69 -5.57 6.63 -18.55
N PHE A 70 -6.25 6.19 -17.48
CA PHE A 70 -7.48 5.43 -17.59
C PHE A 70 -8.64 6.38 -17.94
N GLU A 71 -9.59 5.91 -18.74
CA GLU A 71 -10.82 6.65 -18.99
C GLU A 71 -11.80 6.40 -17.83
N PHE A 72 -12.09 7.45 -17.08
CA PHE A 72 -13.03 7.42 -15.98
C PHE A 72 -13.88 8.69 -15.97
N ASP A 73 -15.07 8.59 -15.37
CA ASP A 73 -15.94 9.74 -15.21
C ASP A 73 -15.63 10.44 -13.87
N SER A 74 -14.95 11.59 -13.91
CA SER A 74 -14.56 12.36 -12.71
C SER A 74 -15.77 12.82 -11.87
N SER A 75 -16.94 12.88 -12.51
CA SER A 75 -18.23 13.20 -11.91
C SER A 75 -18.89 12.00 -11.23
N ALA A 76 -18.43 10.77 -11.51
CA ALA A 76 -18.94 9.55 -10.90
C ALA A 76 -18.75 9.52 -9.37
N LYS A 77 -19.54 8.67 -8.73
CA LYS A 77 -19.42 8.40 -7.30
C LYS A 77 -18.08 7.73 -7.03
N LYS A 78 -17.52 7.98 -5.85
CA LYS A 78 -16.29 7.34 -5.37
C LYS A 78 -16.33 5.82 -5.55
N GLU A 79 -17.45 5.19 -5.20
CA GLU A 79 -17.62 3.74 -5.35
C GLU A 79 -17.51 3.25 -6.80
N ASP A 80 -17.92 4.06 -7.76
CA ASP A 80 -17.82 3.73 -9.19
C ASP A 80 -16.39 3.91 -9.68
N LEU A 81 -15.72 4.99 -9.27
CA LEU A 81 -14.29 5.18 -9.52
C LEU A 81 -13.44 4.03 -8.96
N ILE A 82 -13.82 3.51 -7.79
CA ILE A 82 -13.17 2.35 -7.18
C ILE A 82 -13.36 1.08 -8.01
N LYS A 83 -14.53 0.86 -8.62
CA LYS A 83 -14.74 -0.28 -9.52
C LYS A 83 -13.90 -0.18 -10.79
N VAL A 84 -13.79 1.03 -11.35
CA VAL A 84 -12.91 1.31 -12.50
C VAL A 84 -11.46 1.02 -12.12
N VAL A 85 -11.02 1.44 -10.93
CA VAL A 85 -9.69 1.09 -10.38
C VAL A 85 -9.54 -0.40 -10.08
N LEU A 86 -10.60 -1.16 -9.80
CA LEU A 86 -10.51 -2.60 -9.57
C LEU A 86 -10.62 -3.41 -10.87
N GLY A 87 -10.92 -2.78 -11.99
CA GLY A 87 -11.21 -3.45 -13.26
C GLY A 87 -12.46 -4.33 -13.20
N GLU A 88 -13.38 -4.06 -12.27
CA GLU A 88 -14.67 -4.74 -12.19
C GLU A 88 -15.64 -4.04 -13.17
N GLU A 89 -15.80 -4.61 -14.38
CA GLU A 89 -16.89 -4.30 -15.33
C GLU A 89 -18.24 -4.89 -14.87
#